data_AF-H6QBV0-F1
#
_entry.id   AF-H6QBV0-F1
#
_cell.length_a   1.000
_cell.length_b   1.000
_cell.length_c   1.000
_cell.angle_alpha   90.00
_cell.angle_beta   90.00
_cell.angle_gamma   90.00
#
_symmetry.space_group_name_H-M   'P 1'
#
loop_
_entity.id
_entity.type
_entity.pdbx_description
1 polymer ?
#
loop_
_entity_poly.entity_id
_entity_poly.type
_entity_poly.pdbx_seq_one_letter_code
_entity_poly.pdbx_strand_id
1 'polypeptide(L)'
;MPLFILVGNLYSAKGVAMCKSCGFATPALDMCRVTETCVLCARAALGDRCNPCPDKEKCDVAAEGLRFLKSLEPKLDVYIDLGKQVAKSLEPYDRVEIGVVFLKNLMGLVKLLQKEKKERAFPIWVASVVREDVVSKLVRTPFVAKIDIYRPLREFCAALNCSGLEAPLNNLLNAVVSLSLLEGSKDPRRYFRLGV
;
A
#
# COMPACT_ATOMS: atom_id res chain seq x y z
N MET A 1 -21.68 12.15 8.54
CA MET A 1 -20.57 12.34 9.51
C MET A 1 -19.27 12.34 8.73
N PRO A 2 -18.67 13.52 8.44
CA PRO A 2 -17.71 13.61 7.35
C PRO A 2 -16.27 13.31 7.81
N LEU A 3 -15.59 12.49 6.99
CA LEU A 3 -14.20 12.51 6.50
C LEU A 3 -13.04 13.28 7.21
N PHE A 4 -13.17 13.80 8.43
CA PHE A 4 -12.15 14.67 9.04
C PHE A 4 -10.99 13.94 9.73
N ILE A 5 -11.03 12.61 9.88
CA ILE A 5 -10.06 11.89 10.74
C ILE A 5 -8.78 11.47 9.99
N LEU A 6 -8.82 11.33 8.65
CA LEU A 6 -7.65 10.90 7.86
C LEU A 6 -6.62 12.01 7.64
N VAL A 7 -6.99 13.28 7.82
CA VAL A 7 -6.07 14.42 7.66
C VAL A 7 -5.16 14.60 8.89
N GLY A 8 -5.57 14.10 10.06
CA GLY A 8 -4.95 14.41 11.35
C GLY A 8 -3.49 13.94 11.52
N ASN A 9 -3.09 12.84 10.88
CA ASN A 9 -1.76 12.26 11.09
C ASN A 9 -0.66 12.81 10.17
N LEU A 10 -0.98 13.63 9.17
CA LEU A 10 0.02 14.38 8.38
C LEU A 10 0.33 15.76 8.98
N TYR A 11 -0.54 16.31 9.85
CA TYR A 11 -0.34 17.62 10.49
C TYR A 11 0.85 17.68 11.47
N SER A 12 1.29 16.54 12.02
CA SER A 12 2.34 16.51 13.05
C SER A 12 3.78 16.43 12.49
N ALA A 13 3.96 16.32 11.18
CA ALA A 13 5.29 16.41 10.56
C ALA A 13 5.62 17.88 10.27
N LYS A 14 6.42 18.53 11.15
CA LYS A 14 6.99 19.86 10.90
C LYS A 14 7.59 19.92 9.49
N GLY A 15 7.00 20.72 8.60
CA GLY A 15 7.50 20.94 7.22
C GLY A 15 6.65 20.38 6.08
N VAL A 16 5.50 19.75 6.36
CA VAL A 16 4.55 19.33 5.31
C VAL A 16 3.53 20.45 5.06
N ALA A 17 3.69 21.17 3.95
CA ALA A 17 2.70 22.16 3.50
C ALA A 17 1.60 21.45 2.69
N MET A 18 0.35 21.87 2.87
CA MET A 18 -0.81 21.35 2.11
C MET A 18 -1.19 22.33 1.00
N CYS A 19 -1.45 21.82 -0.20
CA CYS A 19 -1.91 22.64 -1.32
C CYS A 19 -3.33 23.15 -1.08
N LYS A 20 -3.51 24.47 -1.00
CA LYS A 20 -4.85 25.09 -0.82
C LYS A 20 -5.85 24.75 -1.93
N SER A 21 -5.38 24.45 -3.15
CA SER A 21 -6.27 24.16 -4.29
C SER A 21 -6.64 22.70 -4.47
N CYS A 22 -5.76 21.76 -4.10
CA CYS A 22 -6.00 20.33 -4.36
C CYS A 22 -5.82 19.42 -3.15
N GLY A 23 -5.56 19.97 -1.96
CA GLY A 23 -5.41 19.22 -0.71
C GLY A 23 -4.15 18.36 -0.60
N PHE A 24 -3.35 18.24 -1.67
CA PHE A 24 -2.15 17.41 -1.67
C PHE A 24 -1.12 17.91 -0.65
N ALA A 25 -0.51 17.00 0.11
CA ALA A 25 0.43 17.32 1.18
C ALA A 25 1.81 16.70 0.89
N THR A 26 2.85 17.52 0.75
CA THR A 26 4.23 17.06 0.56
C THR A 26 5.24 18.12 1.02
N PRO A 27 6.47 17.75 1.45
CA PRO A 27 7.53 18.72 1.69
C PRO A 27 7.85 19.54 0.43
N ALA A 28 8.23 20.82 0.59
CA ALA A 28 8.60 21.72 -0.51
C ALA A 28 7.51 21.96 -1.58
N LEU A 29 6.24 21.86 -1.19
CA LEU A 29 5.07 22.05 -2.05
C LEU A 29 5.03 23.44 -2.72
N ASP A 30 5.54 24.45 -2.02
CA ASP A 30 5.65 25.85 -2.45
C ASP A 30 7.02 26.14 -3.10
N MET A 31 7.23 25.65 -4.33
CA MET A 31 8.37 26.09 -5.14
C MET A 31 8.08 27.35 -5.94
N CYS A 32 6.81 27.62 -6.27
CA CYS A 32 6.44 28.73 -7.14
C CYS A 32 6.30 30.05 -6.37
N ARG A 33 5.95 30.05 -5.07
CA ARG A 33 5.72 31.22 -4.17
C ARG A 33 4.72 32.28 -4.63
N VAL A 34 4.34 32.31 -5.91
CA VAL A 34 3.41 33.28 -6.50
C VAL A 34 1.96 32.98 -6.14
N THR A 35 1.59 31.69 -6.12
CA THR A 35 0.18 31.28 -5.92
C THR A 35 -0.06 30.59 -4.59
N GLU A 36 0.97 30.39 -3.76
CA GLU A 36 0.90 29.63 -2.50
C GLU A 36 0.27 28.22 -2.67
N THR A 37 0.39 27.64 -3.86
CA THR A 37 -0.14 26.32 -4.21
C THR A 37 0.95 25.42 -4.76
N CYS A 38 0.68 24.12 -4.89
CA CYS A 38 1.64 23.20 -5.49
C CYS A 38 1.94 23.58 -6.95
N VAL A 39 3.14 23.21 -7.42
CA VAL A 39 3.62 23.55 -8.78
C VAL A 39 2.63 23.17 -9.91
N LEU A 40 1.82 22.12 -9.73
CA LEU A 40 0.78 21.73 -10.70
C LEU A 40 -0.41 22.69 -10.72
N CYS A 41 -0.91 23.08 -9.55
CA CYS A 41 -2.00 24.04 -9.43
C CYS A 41 -1.54 25.44 -9.86
N ALA A 42 -0.32 25.82 -9.49
CA ALA A 42 0.31 27.07 -9.92
C ALA A 42 0.41 27.15 -11.45
N ARG A 43 0.85 26.08 -12.12
CA ARG A 43 0.92 26.00 -13.59
C ARG A 43 -0.44 26.11 -14.26
N ALA A 44 -1.44 25.39 -13.74
CA ALA A 44 -2.79 25.46 -14.27
C ALA A 44 -3.38 26.88 -14.17
N ALA A 45 -3.06 27.61 -13.10
CA ALA A 45 -3.51 28.99 -12.89
C ALA A 45 -2.72 30.01 -13.72
N LEU A 46 -1.41 29.82 -13.88
CA LEU A 46 -0.51 30.78 -14.55
C LEU A 46 -0.45 30.60 -16.07
N GLY A 47 -0.71 29.38 -16.58
CA GLY A 47 -0.73 29.07 -18.01
C GLY A 47 0.56 29.46 -18.72
N ASP A 48 0.44 30.23 -19.81
CA ASP A 48 1.57 30.66 -20.65
C ASP A 48 2.56 31.58 -19.92
N ARG A 49 2.16 32.18 -18.79
CA ARG A 49 3.06 33.00 -17.95
C ARG A 49 4.19 32.20 -17.32
N CYS A 50 4.11 30.86 -17.31
CA CYS A 50 5.20 29.99 -16.88
C CYS A 50 6.35 29.91 -17.91
N ASN A 51 6.09 30.18 -19.19
CA ASN A 51 7.09 30.04 -20.26
C ASN A 51 8.32 30.96 -20.10
N PRO A 52 8.17 32.25 -19.75
CA PRO A 52 9.31 33.14 -19.52
C PRO A 52 9.92 33.03 -18.10
N CYS A 53 9.46 32.10 -17.26
CA CYS A 53 9.94 32.00 -15.87
C CYS A 53 11.38 31.48 -15.81
N PRO A 54 12.31 32.17 -15.10
CA PRO A 54 13.70 31.72 -14.99
C PRO A 54 13.86 30.39 -14.25
N ASP A 55 12.92 30.03 -13.37
CA ASP A 55 12.90 28.75 -12.65
C ASP A 55 12.02 27.69 -13.34
N LYS A 56 11.64 27.89 -14.61
CA LYS A 56 10.74 26.97 -15.34
C LYS A 56 11.24 25.52 -15.32
N GLU A 57 12.52 25.28 -15.59
CA GLU A 57 13.10 23.93 -15.63
C GLU A 57 13.03 23.23 -14.27
N LYS A 58 13.34 23.93 -13.17
CA LYS A 58 13.19 23.39 -11.81
C LYS A 58 11.73 23.07 -11.51
N CYS A 59 10.81 23.92 -11.95
CA CYS A 59 9.38 23.67 -11.83
C CYS A 59 8.90 22.50 -12.70
N ASP A 60 9.55 22.23 -13.85
CA ASP A 60 9.22 21.10 -14.75
C ASP A 60 9.55 19.78 -14.05
N VAL A 61 10.75 19.66 -13.50
CA VAL A 61 11.18 18.48 -12.72
C VAL A 61 10.28 18.27 -11.49
N ALA A 62 9.99 19.35 -10.74
CA ALA A 62 9.11 19.27 -9.59
C ALA A 62 7.68 18.88 -9.98
N ALA A 63 7.17 19.35 -11.12
CA ALA A 63 5.85 19.00 -11.62
C ALA A 63 5.77 17.52 -12.03
N GLU A 64 6.82 16.96 -12.64
CA GLU A 64 6.91 15.53 -12.94
C GLU A 64 6.94 14.68 -11.67
N GLY A 65 7.80 15.03 -10.70
CA GLY A 65 7.86 14.36 -9.41
C GLY A 65 6.51 14.41 -8.67
N LEU A 66 5.84 15.56 -8.70
CA LEU A 66 4.54 15.73 -8.07
C LEU A 66 3.42 14.96 -8.80
N ARG A 67 3.44 14.89 -10.14
CA ARG A 67 2.50 14.04 -10.90
C ARG A 67 2.71 12.58 -10.57
N PHE A 68 3.96 12.15 -10.45
CA PHE A 68 4.28 10.79 -10.03
C PHE A 68 3.74 10.51 -8.62
N LEU A 69 4.01 11.37 -7.64
CA LEU A 69 3.49 11.20 -6.27
C LEU A 69 1.95 11.18 -6.23
N LYS A 70 1.29 12.11 -6.93
CA LYS A 70 -0.18 12.11 -7.06
C LYS A 70 -0.72 10.85 -7.75
N SER A 71 0.02 10.27 -8.69
CA SER A 71 -0.37 9.00 -9.32
C SER A 71 -0.28 7.80 -8.37
N LEU A 72 0.48 7.93 -7.27
CA LEU A 72 0.63 6.91 -6.24
C LEU A 72 -0.38 7.09 -5.11
N GLU A 73 -0.86 8.31 -4.84
CA GLU A 73 -1.76 8.64 -3.72
C GLU A 73 -3.02 7.75 -3.65
N PRO A 74 -3.81 7.57 -4.73
CA PRO A 74 -4.97 6.67 -4.69
C PRO A 74 -4.59 5.21 -4.40
N LYS A 75 -3.37 4.78 -4.77
CA LYS A 75 -2.89 3.41 -4.56
C LYS A 75 -2.33 3.22 -3.15
N LEU A 76 -1.71 4.26 -2.58
CA LEU A 76 -1.18 4.29 -1.22
C LEU A 76 -2.32 4.29 -0.20
N ASP A 77 -3.37 5.09 -0.41
CA ASP A 77 -4.52 5.14 0.49
C ASP A 77 -5.20 3.77 0.61
N VAL A 78 -5.43 3.09 -0.53
CA VAL A 78 -6.03 1.77 -0.55
C VAL A 78 -5.13 0.72 0.14
N TYR A 79 -3.81 0.82 -0.01
CA TYR A 79 -2.88 -0.06 0.71
C TYR A 79 -2.86 0.19 2.22
N ILE A 80 -2.93 1.46 2.65
CA ILE A 80 -3.01 1.85 4.06
C ILE A 80 -4.31 1.34 4.68
N ASP A 81 -5.43 1.50 3.99
CA ASP A 81 -6.73 1.03 4.48
C ASP A 81 -6.82 -0.49 4.55
N LEU A 82 -6.28 -1.20 3.56
CA LEU A 82 -6.06 -2.64 3.65
C LEU A 82 -5.24 -3.00 4.90
N GLY A 83 -4.16 -2.25 5.16
CA GLY A 83 -3.30 -2.45 6.33
C GLY A 83 -4.04 -2.32 7.66
N LYS A 84 -4.86 -1.28 7.82
CA LYS A 84 -5.69 -1.08 9.03
C LYS A 84 -6.68 -2.22 9.23
N GLN A 85 -7.35 -2.66 8.16
CA GLN A 85 -8.34 -3.74 8.22
C GLN A 85 -7.69 -5.08 8.58
N VAL A 86 -6.52 -5.37 8.01
CA VAL A 86 -5.73 -6.56 8.36
C VAL A 86 -5.31 -6.51 9.82
N ALA A 87 -4.73 -5.40 10.30
CA ALA A 87 -4.32 -5.28 11.70
C ALA A 87 -5.49 -5.52 12.66
N LYS A 88 -6.62 -4.83 12.45
CA LYS A 88 -7.85 -4.98 13.23
C LYS A 88 -8.39 -6.42 13.22
N SER A 89 -8.31 -7.11 12.08
CA SER A 89 -8.78 -8.49 11.96
C SER A 89 -7.87 -9.50 12.67
N LEU A 90 -6.60 -9.14 12.89
CA LEU A 90 -5.60 -10.01 13.52
C LEU A 90 -5.35 -9.72 15.00
N GLU A 91 -5.80 -8.57 15.49
CA GLU A 91 -5.77 -8.21 16.92
C GLU A 91 -6.39 -9.28 17.83
N PRO A 92 -7.60 -9.84 17.55
CA PRO A 92 -8.20 -10.86 18.42
C PRO A 92 -7.39 -12.17 18.51
N TYR A 93 -6.55 -12.43 17.52
CA TYR A 93 -5.69 -13.61 17.47
C TYR A 93 -4.30 -13.34 18.04
N ASP A 94 -3.98 -12.09 18.37
CA ASP A 94 -2.64 -11.63 18.72
C ASP A 94 -1.60 -12.06 17.68
N ARG A 95 -1.89 -11.76 16.40
CA ARG A 95 -1.07 -12.11 15.22
C ARG A 95 -0.85 -10.93 14.25
N VAL A 96 -0.91 -9.70 14.74
CA VAL A 96 -0.76 -8.49 13.92
C VAL A 96 0.56 -8.49 13.13
N GLU A 97 1.67 -8.95 13.73
CA GLU A 97 2.98 -9.00 13.07
C GLU A 97 3.01 -9.91 11.84
N ILE A 98 2.27 -11.03 11.86
CA ILE A 98 2.10 -11.91 10.69
C ILE A 98 1.42 -11.14 9.55
N GLY A 99 0.37 -10.39 9.86
CA GLY A 99 -0.31 -9.53 8.88
C GLY A 99 0.57 -8.43 8.32
N VAL A 100 1.38 -7.78 9.16
CA VAL A 100 2.33 -6.75 8.73
C VAL A 100 3.34 -7.34 7.73
N VAL A 101 3.89 -8.52 8.00
CA VAL A 101 4.82 -9.19 7.08
C VAL A 101 4.13 -9.62 5.79
N PHE A 102 2.91 -10.16 5.87
CA PHE A 102 2.11 -10.50 4.70
C PHE A 102 1.90 -9.28 3.78
N LEU A 103 1.49 -8.14 4.36
CA LEU A 103 1.28 -6.89 3.63
C LEU A 103 2.56 -6.37 2.99
N LYS A 104 3.68 -6.34 3.73
CA LYS A 104 4.99 -5.93 3.19
C LYS A 104 5.38 -6.72 1.94
N ASN A 105 5.08 -8.02 1.92
CA ASN A 105 5.36 -8.89 0.80
C ASN A 105 4.38 -8.73 -0.37
N LEU A 106 3.17 -8.20 -0.14
CA LEU A 106 2.11 -8.07 -1.15
C LEU A 106 2.52 -7.17 -2.32
N MET A 107 3.34 -6.14 -2.08
CA MET A 107 3.89 -5.31 -3.14
C MET A 107 4.84 -6.07 -4.09
N GLY A 108 5.48 -7.14 -3.60
CA GLY A 108 6.26 -8.06 -4.43
C GLY A 108 5.38 -8.79 -5.46
N LEU A 109 4.17 -9.19 -5.07
CA LEU A 109 3.19 -9.79 -5.98
C LEU A 109 2.75 -8.78 -7.05
N VAL A 110 2.43 -7.54 -6.64
CA VAL A 110 2.05 -6.48 -7.59
C VAL A 110 3.15 -6.24 -8.63
N LYS A 111 4.42 -6.25 -8.22
CA LYS A 111 5.56 -6.13 -9.14
C LYS A 111 5.68 -7.32 -10.09
N LEU A 112 5.42 -8.54 -9.62
CA LEU A 112 5.43 -9.74 -10.47
C LEU A 112 4.30 -9.71 -11.50
N LEU A 113 3.12 -9.22 -11.13
CA LEU A 113 1.96 -9.10 -12.02
C LEU A 113 2.16 -8.10 -13.18
N GLN A 114 3.16 -7.23 -13.10
CA GLN A 114 3.56 -6.37 -14.22
C GLN A 114 4.28 -7.15 -15.33
N LYS A 115 4.78 -8.35 -15.03
CA LYS A 115 5.62 -9.16 -15.94
C LYS A 115 5.00 -10.51 -16.28
N GLU A 116 4.19 -11.06 -15.39
CA GLU A 116 3.65 -12.42 -15.47
C GLU A 116 2.13 -12.42 -15.30
N LYS A 117 1.47 -13.43 -15.88
CA LYS A 117 0.03 -13.66 -15.67
C LYS A 117 -0.25 -14.10 -14.23
N LYS A 118 -1.46 -13.84 -13.73
CA LYS A 118 -1.87 -14.09 -12.33
C LYS A 118 -1.66 -15.53 -11.89
N GLU A 119 -1.98 -16.48 -12.77
CA GLU A 119 -1.90 -17.93 -12.53
C GLU A 119 -0.45 -18.39 -12.30
N ARG A 120 0.51 -17.66 -12.87
CA ARG A 120 1.95 -17.93 -12.71
C ARG A 120 2.59 -17.06 -11.63
N ALA A 121 2.21 -15.79 -11.56
CA ALA A 121 2.73 -14.84 -10.59
C ALA A 121 2.42 -15.23 -9.14
N PHE A 122 1.19 -15.69 -8.87
CA PHE A 122 0.77 -16.01 -7.50
C PHE A 122 1.55 -17.20 -6.91
N PRO A 123 1.66 -18.38 -7.55
CA PRO A 123 2.49 -19.48 -7.03
C PRO A 123 3.97 -19.11 -6.87
N ILE A 124 4.54 -18.36 -7.83
CA ILE A 124 5.93 -17.90 -7.76
C ILE A 124 6.13 -16.98 -6.54
N TRP A 125 5.21 -16.05 -6.33
CA TRP A 125 5.24 -15.16 -5.18
C TRP A 125 5.10 -15.92 -3.86
N VAL A 126 4.16 -16.85 -3.74
CA VAL A 126 4.02 -17.68 -2.54
C VAL A 126 5.31 -18.44 -2.24
N ALA A 127 5.91 -19.07 -3.27
CA ALA A 127 7.18 -19.79 -3.12
C ALA A 127 8.36 -18.88 -2.76
N SER A 128 8.32 -17.58 -3.09
CA SER A 128 9.39 -16.64 -2.75
C SER A 128 9.24 -16.06 -1.34
N VAL A 129 8.01 -15.90 -0.84
CA VAL A 129 7.75 -15.24 0.45
C VAL A 129 7.46 -16.20 1.60
N VAL A 130 6.95 -17.39 1.32
CA VAL A 130 6.66 -18.43 2.33
C VAL A 130 7.82 -19.42 2.39
N ARG A 131 8.16 -19.89 3.60
CA ARG A 131 9.19 -20.93 3.73
C ARG A 131 8.73 -22.25 3.13
N GLU A 132 9.65 -23.01 2.57
CA GLU A 132 9.34 -24.24 1.84
C GLU A 132 8.67 -25.30 2.74
N ASP A 133 9.18 -25.45 3.97
CA ASP A 133 8.61 -26.35 4.97
C ASP A 133 7.19 -25.94 5.37
N VAL A 134 6.87 -24.64 5.31
CA VAL A 134 5.57 -24.07 5.67
C VAL A 134 4.54 -24.27 4.56
N VAL A 135 4.93 -24.15 3.28
CA VAL A 135 4.01 -24.35 2.14
C VAL A 135 3.28 -25.69 2.23
N SER A 136 4.01 -26.75 2.56
CA SER A 136 3.42 -28.10 2.71
C SER A 136 2.40 -28.19 3.86
N LYS A 137 2.64 -27.46 4.96
CA LYS A 137 1.75 -27.41 6.13
C LYS A 137 0.48 -26.62 5.83
N LEU A 138 0.59 -25.50 5.10
CA LEU A 138 -0.54 -24.63 4.78
C LEU A 138 -1.67 -25.36 4.04
N VAL A 139 -1.32 -26.25 3.11
CA VAL A 139 -2.30 -27.05 2.35
C VAL A 139 -3.16 -27.94 3.26
N ARG A 140 -2.62 -28.38 4.40
CA ARG A 140 -3.29 -29.28 5.36
C ARG A 140 -3.85 -28.55 6.58
N THR A 141 -3.67 -27.24 6.66
CA THR A 141 -4.02 -26.46 7.84
C THR A 141 -5.53 -26.25 7.89
N PRO A 142 -6.25 -26.74 8.92
CA PRO A 142 -7.66 -26.39 9.10
C PRO A 142 -7.78 -24.91 9.46
N PHE A 143 -8.80 -24.24 8.92
CA PHE A 143 -9.04 -22.83 9.22
C PHE A 143 -9.66 -22.71 10.61
N VAL A 144 -8.83 -22.32 11.59
CA VAL A 144 -9.26 -22.02 12.96
C VAL A 144 -9.41 -20.52 13.18
N ALA A 145 -8.70 -19.71 12.40
CA ALA A 145 -8.94 -18.27 12.31
C ALA A 145 -10.08 -17.98 11.32
N LYS A 146 -10.90 -17.00 11.65
CA LYS A 146 -11.95 -16.43 10.78
C LYS A 146 -11.59 -15.00 10.45
N ILE A 147 -10.71 -14.82 9.48
CA ILE A 147 -10.30 -13.51 8.97
C ILE A 147 -11.05 -13.28 7.66
N ASP A 148 -11.77 -12.17 7.56
CA ASP A 148 -12.40 -11.76 6.31
C ASP A 148 -11.87 -10.38 5.90
N ILE A 149 -10.89 -10.40 5.00
CA ILE A 149 -10.35 -9.21 4.35
C ILE A 149 -10.66 -9.20 2.86
N TYR A 150 -11.64 -10.00 2.40
CA TYR A 150 -11.96 -10.12 0.97
C TYR A 150 -12.37 -8.77 0.38
N ARG A 151 -13.24 -8.02 1.07
CA ARG A 151 -13.69 -6.70 0.59
C ARG A 151 -12.53 -5.68 0.51
N PRO A 152 -11.71 -5.49 1.55
CA PRO A 152 -10.49 -4.67 1.44
C PRO A 152 -9.55 -5.11 0.31
N LEU A 153 -9.37 -6.42 0.10
CA LEU A 153 -8.54 -6.95 -0.99
C LEU A 153 -9.13 -6.65 -2.37
N ARG A 154 -10.47 -6.60 -2.50
CA ARG A 154 -11.14 -6.23 -3.76
C ARG A 154 -10.81 -4.81 -4.19
N GLU A 155 -10.85 -3.87 -3.25
CA GLU A 155 -10.49 -2.47 -3.48
C GLU A 155 -9.01 -2.35 -3.85
N PHE A 156 -8.14 -3.03 -3.09
CA PHE A 156 -6.71 -3.12 -3.39
C PHE A 156 -6.42 -3.70 -4.78
N CYS A 157 -7.06 -4.81 -5.13
CA CYS A 157 -6.81 -5.46 -6.41
C CYS A 157 -7.40 -4.74 -7.61
N ALA A 158 -8.47 -3.97 -7.42
CA ALA A 158 -8.95 -3.04 -8.44
C ALA A 158 -7.92 -1.93 -8.70
N ALA A 159 -7.30 -1.37 -7.65
CA ALA A 159 -6.32 -0.29 -7.77
C ALA A 159 -4.96 -0.74 -8.34
N LEU A 160 -4.56 -1.98 -8.06
CA LEU A 160 -3.23 -2.52 -8.40
C LEU A 160 -3.23 -3.68 -9.41
N ASN A 161 -4.35 -3.84 -10.13
CA ASN A 161 -4.50 -4.81 -11.21
C ASN A 161 -4.24 -6.28 -10.80
N CYS A 162 -4.64 -6.67 -9.58
CA CYS A 162 -4.57 -8.05 -9.10
C CYS A 162 -5.91 -8.77 -9.02
N SER A 163 -6.95 -8.25 -9.69
CA SER A 163 -8.31 -8.80 -9.58
C SER A 163 -8.39 -10.30 -9.89
N GLY A 164 -9.12 -11.06 -9.08
CA GLY A 164 -9.16 -12.53 -9.12
C GLY A 164 -8.22 -13.20 -8.11
N LEU A 165 -7.32 -12.44 -7.46
CA LEU A 165 -6.45 -12.95 -6.38
C LEU A 165 -6.98 -12.66 -4.97
N GLU A 166 -8.14 -12.02 -4.81
CA GLU A 166 -8.70 -11.63 -3.51
C GLU A 166 -8.96 -12.86 -2.62
N ALA A 167 -9.63 -13.88 -3.16
CA ALA A 167 -9.91 -15.11 -2.42
C ALA A 167 -8.62 -15.91 -2.11
N PRO A 168 -7.70 -16.13 -3.07
CA PRO A 168 -6.40 -16.74 -2.78
C PRO A 168 -5.59 -16.01 -1.69
N LEU A 169 -5.56 -14.68 -1.71
CA LEU A 169 -4.86 -13.86 -0.72
C LEU A 169 -5.51 -13.95 0.67
N ASN A 170 -6.84 -13.85 0.74
CA ASN A 170 -7.59 -14.01 1.99
C ASN A 170 -7.38 -15.41 2.59
N ASN A 171 -7.46 -16.45 1.76
CA ASN A 171 -7.27 -17.84 2.18
C ASN A 171 -5.84 -18.10 2.64
N LEU A 172 -4.84 -17.54 1.96
CA LEU A 172 -3.44 -17.67 2.38
C LEU A 172 -3.20 -17.02 3.74
N LEU A 173 -3.71 -15.81 3.97
CA LEU A 173 -3.59 -15.16 5.28
C LEU A 173 -4.29 -15.98 6.38
N ASN A 174 -5.51 -16.47 6.11
CA ASN A 174 -6.23 -17.35 7.04
C ASN A 174 -5.44 -18.62 7.35
N ALA A 175 -4.85 -19.27 6.33
CA ALA A 175 -4.06 -20.48 6.50
C ALA A 175 -2.81 -20.22 7.35
N VAL A 176 -2.07 -19.14 7.07
CA VAL A 176 -0.86 -18.78 7.83
C VAL A 176 -1.20 -18.46 9.28
N VAL A 177 -2.25 -17.67 9.53
CA VAL A 177 -2.66 -17.33 10.89
C VAL A 177 -3.18 -18.56 11.62
N SER A 178 -3.98 -19.39 10.97
CA SER A 178 -4.47 -20.66 11.54
C SER A 178 -3.32 -21.59 11.91
N LEU A 179 -2.33 -21.74 11.03
CA LEU A 179 -1.12 -22.52 11.31
C LEU A 179 -0.36 -21.95 12.51
N SER A 180 -0.24 -20.62 12.59
CA SER A 180 0.42 -19.95 13.71
C SER A 180 -0.28 -20.11 15.07
N LEU A 181 -1.61 -20.29 15.05
CA LEU A 181 -2.40 -20.57 16.24
C LEU A 181 -2.21 -22.02 16.67
N LEU A 182 -2.26 -22.97 15.72
CA LEU A 182 -2.06 -24.39 15.98
C LEU A 182 -0.65 -24.71 16.49
N GLU A 183 0.37 -24.04 15.96
CA GLU A 183 1.76 -24.19 16.40
C GLU A 183 2.11 -23.32 17.63
N GLY A 184 1.19 -22.46 18.08
CA GLY A 184 1.40 -21.59 19.23
C GLY A 184 2.50 -20.53 19.06
N SER A 185 2.91 -20.22 17.82
CA SER A 185 3.97 -19.24 17.56
C SER A 185 3.43 -17.96 16.93
N LYS A 186 3.99 -16.83 17.37
CA LYS A 186 3.68 -15.48 16.84
C LYS A 186 4.76 -14.98 15.88
N ASP A 187 5.92 -15.64 15.87
CA ASP A 187 7.10 -15.17 15.14
C ASP A 187 6.90 -15.34 13.62
N PRO A 188 6.81 -14.25 12.85
CA PRO A 188 6.62 -14.33 11.40
C PRO A 188 7.81 -14.98 10.67
N ARG A 189 9.01 -15.03 11.26
CA ARG A 189 10.21 -15.69 10.67
C ARG A 189 10.04 -17.21 10.55
N ARG A 190 9.09 -17.79 11.29
CA ARG A 190 8.73 -19.20 11.15
C ARG A 190 7.90 -19.48 9.91
N TYR A 191 7.16 -18.50 9.41
CA TYR A 191 6.20 -18.68 8.31
C TYR A 191 6.70 -18.10 6.99
N PHE A 192 7.36 -16.94 7.07
CA PHE A 192 7.83 -16.20 5.91
C PHE A 192 9.34 -16.27 5.76
N ARG A 193 9.80 -16.23 4.51
CA ARG A 193 11.17 -15.88 4.15
C ARG A 193 11.31 -14.38 4.34
N LEU A 194 11.62 -13.99 5.56
CA LEU A 194 12.05 -12.63 5.86
C LEU A 194 13.50 -12.52 5.41
N GLY A 195 13.72 -11.76 4.34
CA GLY A 195 15.05 -11.54 3.79
C GLY A 195 16.04 -11.10 4.87
N VAL A 196 17.24 -11.68 4.79
CA VAL A 196 18.50 -11.09 5.25
C VAL A 196 18.67 -9.72 4.63
#